data_AF-A0AAQ2ND18-F1
#
_entry.id   AF-A0AAQ2ND18-F1
#
_cell.length_a   1.000
_cell.length_b   1.000
_cell.length_c   1.000
_cell.angle_alpha   90.00
_cell.angle_beta   90.00
_cell.angle_gamma   90.00
#
_symmetry.space_group_name_H-M   'P 1'
#
loop_
_entity.id
_entity.type
_entity.pdbx_description
1 polymer ?
#
loop_
_entity_poly.entity_id
_entity_poly.type
_entity_poly.pdbx_seq_one_letter_code
_entity_poly.pdbx_strand_id
1 'polypeptide(L)'
;MKELKRQNQMEILKKGYKIFVLLFSIIIIAYSCRDGGVAAVVNFKPNPIRFSKEGGEYTIKVKGSRGPQWDYTNCTTHSGKEETMKMDTIDNIVHISNDWIEFMFNSGANCKYIDVKVKPNNSDMRRSLIFNVWSVALPTQLAVYQD
;
A
#
# COMPACT_ATOMS: atom_id res chain seq x y z
N MET A 1 -2.06 21.03 54.14
CA MET A 1 -3.26 21.48 53.37
C MET A 1 -2.99 21.63 51.87
N LYS A 2 -2.02 22.45 51.43
CA LYS A 2 -1.69 22.61 49.98
C LYS A 2 -1.17 21.31 49.33
N GLU A 3 -0.29 20.56 50.00
CA GLU A 3 0.25 19.27 49.52
C GLU A 3 -0.86 18.23 49.29
N LEU A 4 -1.77 18.08 50.26
CA LEU A 4 -2.89 17.13 50.22
C LEU A 4 -3.86 17.45 49.08
N LYS A 5 -4.13 18.74 48.83
CA LYS A 5 -4.97 19.19 47.70
C LYS A 5 -4.31 18.92 46.35
N ARG A 6 -2.97 19.04 46.27
CA ARG A 6 -2.17 18.75 45.06
C ARG A 6 -2.13 17.23 44.78
N GLN A 7 -1.98 16.41 45.81
CA GLN A 7 -2.06 14.95 45.70
C GLN A 7 -3.44 14.48 45.24
N ASN A 8 -4.51 15.05 45.80
CA ASN A 8 -5.88 14.70 45.43
C ASN A 8 -6.21 15.11 43.98
N GLN A 9 -5.71 16.27 43.52
CA GLN A 9 -5.84 16.66 42.11
C GLN A 9 -5.04 15.76 41.16
N MET A 10 -3.84 15.31 41.55
CA MET A 10 -3.06 14.34 40.77
C MET A 10 -3.74 12.97 40.69
N GLU A 11 -4.41 12.51 41.75
CA GLU A 11 -5.19 11.28 41.70
C GLU A 11 -6.41 11.39 40.78
N ILE A 12 -7.13 12.52 40.84
CA ILE A 12 -8.27 12.78 39.96
C ILE A 12 -7.80 12.82 38.49
N LEU A 13 -6.68 13.48 38.20
CA LEU A 13 -6.10 13.53 36.86
C LEU A 13 -5.68 12.14 36.35
N LYS A 14 -5.04 11.32 37.20
CA LYS A 14 -4.66 9.94 36.88
C LYS A 14 -5.89 9.05 36.61
N LYS A 15 -6.95 9.20 37.40
CA LYS A 15 -8.23 8.48 37.20
C LYS A 15 -8.90 8.93 35.90
N GLY A 16 -8.93 10.23 35.63
CA GLY A 16 -9.45 10.78 34.37
C GLY A 16 -8.68 10.30 33.14
N TYR A 17 -7.35 10.26 33.22
CA TYR A 17 -6.50 9.73 32.15
C TYR A 17 -6.76 8.24 31.89
N LYS A 18 -6.90 7.42 32.94
CA LYS A 18 -7.25 6.00 32.78
C LYS A 18 -8.60 5.81 32.08
N ILE A 19 -9.60 6.60 32.45
CA ILE A 19 -10.93 6.57 31.81
C ILE A 19 -10.84 7.00 30.35
N PHE A 20 -10.09 8.07 30.06
CA PHE A 20 -9.87 8.55 28.70
C PHE A 20 -9.19 7.50 27.81
N VAL A 21 -8.12 6.87 28.30
CA VAL A 21 -7.42 5.78 27.57
C VAL A 21 -8.35 4.60 27.32
N LEU A 22 -9.18 4.23 28.31
CA LEU A 22 -10.14 3.14 28.16
C LEU A 22 -11.19 3.46 27.08
N LEU A 23 -11.79 4.65 27.12
CA LEU A 23 -12.77 5.08 26.13
C LEU A 23 -12.17 5.21 24.73
N PHE A 24 -10.96 5.76 24.63
CA PHE A 24 -10.25 5.86 23.35
C PHE A 24 -9.90 4.47 22.77
N SER A 25 -9.50 3.53 23.63
CA SER A 25 -9.24 2.15 23.23
C SER A 25 -10.52 1.46 22.74
N ILE A 26 -11.65 1.66 23.43
CA ILE A 26 -12.95 1.13 23.02
C ILE A 26 -13.40 1.75 21.69
N ILE A 27 -13.18 3.04 21.47
CA ILE A 27 -13.48 3.70 20.19
C ILE A 27 -12.62 3.08 19.08
N ILE A 28 -11.31 2.91 19.27
CA ILE A 28 -10.43 2.26 18.30
C ILE A 28 -10.92 0.84 18.00
N ILE A 29 -11.20 0.04 19.02
CA ILE A 29 -11.69 -1.33 18.85
C ILE A 29 -13.06 -1.33 18.16
N ALA A 30 -13.96 -0.42 18.50
CA ALA A 30 -15.27 -0.29 17.88
C ALA A 30 -15.16 0.12 16.41
N TYR A 31 -14.25 1.03 16.03
CA TYR A 31 -13.93 1.31 14.63
C TYR A 31 -13.32 0.09 13.93
N SER A 32 -12.44 -0.64 14.62
CA SER A 32 -11.87 -1.90 14.12
C SER A 32 -12.94 -2.98 13.92
N CYS A 33 -13.97 -3.01 14.76
CA CYS A 33 -15.04 -4.02 14.73
C CYS A 33 -16.20 -3.66 13.81
N ARG A 34 -16.56 -2.36 13.70
CA ARG A 34 -17.71 -1.89 12.91
C ARG A 34 -17.44 -1.96 11.41
N ASP A 35 -16.18 -1.76 10.99
CA ASP A 35 -15.76 -1.84 9.59
C ASP A 35 -15.00 -3.13 9.25
N GLY A 36 -15.00 -4.16 10.11
CA GLY A 36 -14.11 -5.33 9.95
C GLY A 36 -12.64 -4.93 9.75
N GLY A 37 -12.27 -3.78 10.30
CA GLY A 37 -11.07 -2.99 10.10
C GLY A 37 -9.86 -3.58 10.81
N VAL A 38 -9.35 -4.66 10.25
CA VAL A 38 -7.90 -4.71 10.09
C VAL A 38 -7.61 -3.81 8.91
N ALA A 39 -6.89 -2.70 9.13
CA ALA A 39 -6.17 -1.99 8.08
C ALA A 39 -5.63 -3.02 7.10
N ALA A 40 -6.29 -3.18 5.96
CA ALA A 40 -6.06 -4.36 5.16
C ALA A 40 -4.76 -4.12 4.40
N VAL A 41 -3.66 -4.60 5.00
CA VAL A 41 -2.32 -4.54 4.42
C VAL A 41 -2.41 -5.29 3.11
N VAL A 42 -2.26 -4.56 2.01
CA VAL A 42 -2.23 -5.15 0.70
C VAL A 42 -1.00 -6.03 0.63
N ASN A 43 -1.17 -7.26 0.15
CA ASN A 43 -0.05 -8.18 -0.03
C ASN A 43 -0.06 -8.71 -1.46
N PHE A 44 1.07 -8.49 -2.14
CA PHE A 44 1.34 -8.98 -3.49
C PHE A 44 2.08 -10.30 -3.41
N LYS A 45 1.56 -11.35 -4.06
CA LYS A 45 2.24 -12.64 -4.13
C LYS A 45 2.33 -13.13 -5.57
N PRO A 46 3.53 -13.42 -6.09
CA PRO A 46 4.86 -13.16 -5.51
C PRO A 46 5.24 -11.67 -5.49
N ASN A 47 6.16 -11.31 -4.60
CA ASN A 47 6.82 -10.00 -4.55
C ASN A 47 8.17 -10.18 -3.83
N PRO A 48 9.32 -9.87 -4.45
CA PRO A 48 9.45 -9.28 -5.78
C PRO A 48 9.13 -10.24 -6.92
N ILE A 49 8.87 -9.67 -8.09
CA ILE A 49 8.65 -10.40 -9.35
C ILE A 49 9.91 -10.28 -10.18
N ARG A 50 10.32 -11.39 -10.80
CA ARG A 50 11.54 -11.48 -11.58
C ARG A 50 11.22 -11.95 -12.98
N PHE A 51 11.66 -11.19 -13.97
CA PHE A 51 11.57 -11.52 -15.39
C PHE A 51 12.97 -11.79 -15.96
N SER A 52 13.06 -12.70 -16.92
CA SER A 52 14.26 -12.88 -17.73
C SER A 52 14.41 -11.74 -18.74
N LYS A 53 15.52 -11.75 -19.49
CA LYS A 53 15.80 -10.80 -20.57
C LYS A 53 14.71 -10.77 -21.65
N GLU A 54 13.96 -11.86 -21.84
CA GLU A 54 12.85 -11.95 -22.80
C GLU A 54 11.60 -11.17 -22.37
N GLY A 55 11.48 -10.85 -21.07
CA GLY A 55 10.27 -10.26 -20.52
C GLY A 55 9.15 -11.30 -20.40
N GLY A 56 7.89 -10.84 -20.50
CA GLY A 56 6.72 -11.71 -20.45
C GLY A 56 5.54 -11.07 -19.72
N GLU A 57 4.53 -11.90 -19.45
CA GLU A 57 3.30 -11.50 -18.76
C GLU A 57 3.16 -12.29 -17.46
N TYR A 58 2.69 -11.63 -16.40
CA TYR A 58 2.50 -12.24 -15.09
C TYR A 58 1.32 -11.62 -14.35
N THR A 59 0.41 -12.46 -13.84
CA THR A 59 -0.72 -12.01 -13.02
C THR A 59 -0.42 -12.17 -11.53
N ILE A 60 -0.41 -11.06 -10.81
CA ILE A 60 -0.20 -11.00 -9.36
C ILE A 60 -1.53 -11.15 -8.66
N LYS A 61 -1.59 -12.00 -7.62
CA LYS A 61 -2.75 -12.03 -6.74
C LYS A 61 -2.61 -10.98 -5.63
N VAL A 62 -3.62 -10.13 -5.51
CA VAL A 62 -3.77 -9.11 -4.45
C VAL A 62 -4.63 -9.68 -3.33
N LYS A 63 -4.07 -9.77 -2.11
CA LYS A 63 -4.82 -10.17 -0.91
C LYS A 63 -5.00 -8.97 0.01
N GLY A 64 -6.19 -8.87 0.62
CA GLY A 64 -6.50 -7.81 1.58
C GLY A 64 -7.06 -6.53 0.97
N SER A 65 -7.61 -6.53 -0.25
CA SER A 65 -8.28 -5.34 -0.78
C SER A 65 -9.72 -5.24 -0.25
N ARG A 66 -9.95 -4.36 0.74
CA ARG A 66 -11.24 -3.66 0.87
C ARG A 66 -11.04 -2.29 0.24
N GLY A 67 -11.26 -2.23 -1.06
CA GLY A 67 -11.19 -1.04 -1.90
C GLY A 67 -9.99 -0.13 -1.68
N PRO A 68 -8.84 -0.40 -2.32
CA PRO A 68 -7.78 0.58 -2.37
C PRO A 68 -8.30 1.79 -3.15
N GLN A 69 -8.31 2.95 -2.53
CA GLN A 69 -8.17 4.19 -3.28
C GLN A 69 -6.71 4.19 -3.73
N TRP A 70 -6.48 3.80 -5.00
CA TRP A 70 -5.15 3.62 -5.56
C TRP A 70 -4.52 4.99 -5.81
N ASP A 71 -3.90 5.58 -4.79
CA ASP A 71 -2.95 6.67 -5.00
C ASP A 71 -1.59 6.05 -5.35
N TYR A 72 -0.93 6.56 -6.40
CA TYR A 72 0.40 6.14 -6.83
C TYR A 72 1.23 7.41 -7.00
N THR A 73 2.18 7.62 -6.09
CA THR A 73 2.82 8.93 -5.97
C THR A 73 4.21 9.04 -6.52
N ASN A 74 4.96 7.95 -6.76
CA ASN A 74 6.25 7.95 -7.49
C ASN A 74 6.76 6.51 -7.69
N CYS A 75 7.34 6.25 -8.87
CA CYS A 75 8.02 4.99 -9.18
C CYS A 75 9.53 5.24 -9.23
N THR A 76 10.30 4.45 -8.49
CA THR A 76 11.77 4.55 -8.48
C THR A 76 12.39 3.37 -9.20
N THR A 77 13.33 3.67 -10.09
CA THR A 77 14.10 2.64 -10.80
C THR A 77 15.26 2.12 -9.96
N HIS A 78 15.91 1.04 -10.41
CA HIS A 78 17.17 0.57 -9.82
C HIS A 78 18.23 1.68 -9.67
N SER A 79 18.22 2.66 -10.59
CA SER A 79 19.15 3.78 -10.61
C SER A 79 18.83 4.88 -9.59
N GLY A 80 17.75 4.73 -8.82
CA GLY A 80 17.24 5.76 -7.92
C GLY A 80 16.59 6.95 -8.63
N LYS A 81 16.58 6.98 -9.96
CA LYS A 81 15.85 7.98 -10.75
C LYS A 81 14.36 7.68 -10.69
N GLU A 82 13.58 8.72 -10.43
CA GLU A 82 12.13 8.69 -10.57
C GLU A 82 11.78 8.56 -12.06
N GLU A 83 10.92 7.59 -12.38
CA GLU A 83 10.35 7.46 -13.71
C GLU A 83 8.89 7.95 -13.72
N THR A 84 8.56 8.77 -14.71
CA THR A 84 7.20 9.22 -14.93
C THR A 84 6.41 8.10 -15.63
N MET A 85 5.51 7.47 -14.90
CA MET A 85 4.55 6.52 -15.47
C MET A 85 3.39 7.29 -16.11
N LYS A 86 2.90 6.82 -17.25
CA LYS A 86 1.62 7.26 -17.83
C LYS A 86 0.50 6.48 -17.15
N MET A 87 -0.63 7.13 -16.88
CA MET A 87 -1.80 6.48 -16.30
C MET A 87 -3.06 6.86 -17.05
N ASP A 88 -3.79 5.84 -17.46
CA ASP A 88 -5.09 5.96 -18.12
C ASP A 88 -6.09 5.09 -17.36
N THR A 89 -7.34 5.54 -17.30
CA THR A 89 -8.44 4.71 -16.80
C THR A 89 -9.50 4.58 -17.87
N ILE A 90 -9.75 3.35 -18.33
CA ILE A 90 -10.73 3.04 -19.37
C ILE A 90 -11.62 1.91 -18.83
N ASP A 91 -12.94 2.10 -18.81
CA ASP A 91 -13.91 1.08 -18.39
C ASP A 91 -13.62 0.45 -17.01
N ASN A 92 -13.17 1.26 -16.05
CA ASN A 92 -12.72 0.83 -14.71
C ASN A 92 -11.46 -0.04 -14.70
N ILE A 93 -10.67 -0.05 -15.77
CA ILE A 93 -9.34 -0.64 -15.80
C ILE A 93 -8.33 0.51 -15.71
N VAL A 94 -7.52 0.49 -14.66
CA VAL A 94 -6.34 1.33 -14.52
C VAL A 94 -5.23 0.70 -15.34
N HIS A 95 -4.65 1.48 -16.23
CA HIS A 95 -3.46 1.14 -17.00
C HIS A 95 -2.33 2.08 -16.60
N ILE A 96 -1.23 1.54 -16.07
CA ILE A 96 -0.04 2.30 -15.68
C ILE A 96 1.15 1.75 -16.44
N SER A 97 1.85 2.59 -17.20
CA SER A 97 2.94 2.12 -18.06
C SER A 97 4.09 3.11 -18.22
N ASN A 98 5.25 2.58 -18.58
CA ASN A 98 6.39 3.32 -19.11
C ASN A 98 6.88 2.64 -20.41
N ASP A 99 8.11 2.93 -20.83
CA ASP A 99 8.66 2.41 -22.07
C ASP A 99 8.76 0.87 -22.12
N TRP A 100 8.85 0.19 -20.97
CA TRP A 100 9.17 -1.24 -20.91
C TRP A 100 8.27 -2.11 -20.03
N ILE A 101 7.46 -1.54 -19.14
CA ILE A 101 6.54 -2.26 -18.26
C ILE A 101 5.15 -1.62 -18.26
N GLU A 102 4.15 -2.48 -18.16
CA GLU A 102 2.73 -2.14 -18.11
C GLU A 102 2.08 -2.89 -16.93
N PHE A 103 1.25 -2.18 -16.17
CA PHE A 103 0.41 -2.71 -15.09
C PHE A 103 -1.05 -2.46 -15.45
N MET A 104 -1.87 -3.50 -15.39
CA MET A 104 -3.31 -3.42 -15.64
C MET A 104 -4.08 -4.00 -14.46
N PHE A 105 -5.02 -3.24 -13.92
CA PHE A 105 -5.86 -3.72 -12.82
C PHE A 105 -7.19 -2.98 -12.76
N ASN A 106 -8.19 -3.62 -12.17
CA ASN A 106 -9.52 -3.02 -12.02
C ASN A 106 -9.51 -1.94 -10.91
N SER A 107 -10.00 -0.73 -11.20
CA SER A 107 -10.09 0.41 -10.26
C SER A 107 -11.13 0.22 -9.16
N GLY A 108 -11.97 -0.82 -9.25
CA GLY A 108 -13.05 -1.07 -8.31
C GLY A 108 -12.61 -1.50 -6.91
N ALA A 109 -13.56 -1.44 -5.96
CA ALA A 109 -13.35 -1.67 -4.54
C ALA A 109 -12.89 -3.10 -4.14
N ASN A 110 -12.57 -3.98 -5.10
CA ASN A 110 -12.17 -5.37 -4.88
C ASN A 110 -11.17 -5.85 -5.94
N CYS A 111 -10.17 -5.04 -6.27
CA CYS A 111 -9.07 -5.49 -7.12
C CYS A 111 -8.38 -6.72 -6.50
N LYS A 112 -8.48 -7.87 -7.18
CA LYS A 112 -7.91 -9.15 -6.74
C LYS A 112 -6.65 -9.53 -7.53
N TYR A 113 -6.45 -8.89 -8.67
CA TYR A 113 -5.41 -9.25 -9.62
C TYR A 113 -4.82 -8.00 -10.26
N ILE A 114 -3.51 -8.01 -10.47
CA ILE A 114 -2.79 -7.04 -11.28
C ILE A 114 -2.06 -7.83 -12.36
N ASP A 115 -2.35 -7.53 -13.62
CA ASP A 115 -1.60 -8.06 -14.74
C ASP A 115 -0.38 -7.18 -14.99
N VAL A 116 0.78 -7.80 -15.10
CA VAL A 116 2.05 -7.13 -15.36
C VAL A 116 2.60 -7.65 -16.66
N LYS A 117 2.92 -6.74 -17.57
CA LYS A 117 3.55 -7.05 -18.85
C LYS A 117 4.88 -6.33 -18.97
N VAL A 118 5.92 -7.08 -19.31
CA VAL A 118 7.30 -6.61 -19.37
C VAL A 118 7.85 -6.91 -20.77
N LYS A 119 8.33 -5.88 -21.46
CA LYS A 119 8.97 -6.01 -22.78
C LYS A 119 10.36 -6.66 -22.65
N PRO A 120 10.91 -7.25 -23.72
CA PRO A 120 12.29 -7.71 -23.73
C PRO A 120 13.28 -6.60 -23.34
N ASN A 121 14.35 -6.97 -22.63
CA ASN A 121 15.44 -6.08 -22.29
C ASN A 121 16.62 -6.33 -23.23
N ASN A 122 16.74 -5.53 -24.29
CA ASN A 122 17.86 -5.67 -25.24
C ASN A 122 19.16 -5.03 -24.75
N SER A 123 19.17 -4.45 -23.55
CA SER A 123 20.40 -3.89 -22.95
C SER A 123 21.16 -4.96 -22.16
N ASP A 124 22.44 -4.71 -21.91
CA ASP A 124 23.24 -5.56 -21.01
C ASP A 124 23.15 -5.12 -19.55
N MET A 125 22.26 -4.16 -19.26
CA MET A 125 22.02 -3.65 -17.92
C MET A 125 20.68 -4.17 -17.40
N ARG A 126 20.73 -4.67 -16.16
CA ARG A 126 19.52 -5.01 -15.41
C ARG A 126 18.69 -3.76 -15.15
N ARG A 127 17.38 -3.92 -15.14
CA ARG A 127 16.43 -2.85 -14.79
C ARG A 127 15.45 -3.30 -13.74
N SER A 128 14.97 -2.35 -12.94
CA SER A 128 13.95 -2.62 -11.93
C SER A 128 13.03 -1.44 -11.77
N LEU A 129 11.82 -1.70 -11.32
CA LEU A 129 10.83 -0.70 -10.94
C LEU A 129 10.26 -1.06 -9.56
N ILE A 130 10.21 -0.08 -8.67
CA ILE A 130 9.47 -0.18 -7.41
C ILE A 130 8.22 0.67 -7.54
N PHE A 131 7.07 0.00 -7.49
CA PHE A 131 5.76 0.59 -7.58
C PHE A 131 5.15 0.69 -6.17
N ASN A 132 4.91 1.90 -5.69
CA ASN A 132 4.28 2.13 -4.39
C ASN A 132 2.76 2.20 -4.56
N VAL A 133 2.06 1.27 -3.90
CA VAL A 133 0.61 1.19 -3.88
C VAL A 133 0.10 1.69 -2.55
N TRP A 134 -0.68 2.76 -2.55
CA TRP A 134 -1.36 3.21 -1.35
C TRP A 134 -2.71 2.50 -1.22
N SER A 135 -2.88 1.81 -0.09
CA SER A 135 -4.19 1.40 0.42
C SER A 135 -4.45 2.24 1.66
N VAL A 136 -5.73 2.52 1.96
CA VAL A 136 -6.26 3.45 2.99
C VAL A 136 -5.51 3.47 4.34
N ALA A 137 -4.75 2.42 4.67
CA ALA A 137 -3.96 2.34 5.88
C ALA A 137 -2.42 2.49 5.73
N LEU A 138 -1.78 1.91 4.70
CA LEU A 138 -0.31 1.90 4.57
C LEU A 138 0.14 1.72 3.10
N PRO A 139 1.25 2.35 2.68
CA PRO A 139 1.85 2.08 1.38
C PRO A 139 2.44 0.67 1.35
N THR A 140 2.16 -0.07 0.28
CA THR A 140 2.74 -1.39 -0.01
C THR A 140 3.56 -1.30 -1.28
N GLN A 141 4.78 -1.83 -1.26
CA GLN A 141 5.66 -1.82 -2.43
C GLN A 141 5.49 -3.08 -3.26
N LEU A 142 5.37 -2.93 -4.57
CA LEU A 142 5.52 -3.98 -5.56
C LEU A 142 6.85 -3.77 -6.29
N ALA A 143 7.76 -4.73 -6.19
CA ALA A 143 9.07 -4.64 -6.83
C ALA A 143 9.14 -5.60 -8.03
N VAL A 144 9.52 -5.06 -9.18
CA VAL A 144 9.75 -5.83 -10.41
C VAL A 144 11.21 -5.69 -10.82
N TYR A 145 11.86 -6.83 -11.08
CA TYR A 145 13.24 -6.91 -11.58
C TYR A 145 13.26 -7.62 -12.92
N GLN A 146 14.08 -7.13 -13.84
CA GLN A 146 14.35 -7.78 -15.11
C GLN A 146 15.85 -7.83 -15.37
N ASP A 147 16.31 -9.02 -15.81
CA ASP A 147 17.68 -9.22 -16.29
C ASP A 147 18.00 -8.40 -17.55
#